data_AF-A0A7C6I0T6-F1
#
_entry.id   AF-A0A7C6I0T6-F1
#
_cell.length_a   1.000
_cell.length_b   1.000
_cell.length_c   1.000
_cell.angle_alpha   90.00
_cell.angle_beta   90.00
_cell.angle_gamma   90.00
#
_symmetry.space_group_name_H-M   'P 1'
#
loop_
_entity.id
_entity.type
_entity.pdbx_description
1 polymer ?
#
loop_
_entity_poly.entity_id
_entity_poly.type
_entity_poly.pdbx_seq_one_letter_code
_entity_poly.pdbx_strand_id
1 'polypeptide(L)'
;RALPEYSREGGQTIIPLRFDRDEGYFIVFRTEGLSPTSKTNFPEIEQLAVLDAPWTVSFDPKWGGPASVVFERLMDWTHHSDPGIKYYSGKAVYKQTFDLPKSDAKSLYLDLGRVSNMARVKLNGKDLGVVWTFPWRVDVSDAVKAKGNKLEIEVVNLWPNRLIGDEQLLDDGIVNGQWPEWLTEGKPRASGRYTFTTYKHFNKDSPLLESGLMGPVKILVEN
;
A
#
# COMPACT_ATOMS: atom_id res chain seq x y z
N ARG A 1 14.33 -8.01 -16.92
CA ARG A 1 14.23 -9.43 -17.35
C ARG A 1 14.53 -9.55 -18.84
N ALA A 2 14.79 -10.75 -19.35
CA ALA A 2 14.87 -10.97 -20.80
C ALA A 2 13.46 -10.91 -21.43
N LEU A 3 13.39 -10.48 -22.69
CA LEU A 3 12.16 -10.49 -23.51
C LEU A 3 12.39 -11.40 -24.72
N PRO A 4 12.33 -12.73 -24.55
CA PRO A 4 12.68 -13.69 -25.59
C PRO A 4 11.60 -13.87 -26.67
N GLU A 5 10.38 -13.41 -26.43
CA GLU A 5 9.29 -13.39 -27.40
C GLU A 5 9.39 -12.10 -28.23
N TYR A 6 9.86 -12.21 -29.47
CA TYR A 6 9.88 -11.10 -30.42
C TYR A 6 9.96 -11.62 -31.86
N SER A 7 9.71 -10.76 -32.83
CA SER A 7 9.96 -11.05 -34.24
C SER A 7 10.79 -9.96 -34.90
N ARG A 8 11.38 -10.28 -36.06
CA ARG A 8 12.10 -9.32 -36.91
C ARG A 8 11.50 -9.36 -38.31
N GLU A 9 11.00 -8.23 -38.76
CA GLU A 9 10.40 -8.06 -40.08
C GLU A 9 10.69 -6.65 -40.59
N GLY A 10 11.07 -6.52 -41.87
CA GLY A 10 11.28 -5.21 -42.49
C GLY A 10 12.32 -4.31 -41.80
N GLY A 11 13.35 -4.89 -41.16
CA GLY A 11 14.36 -4.14 -40.40
C GLY A 11 13.88 -3.64 -39.02
N GLN A 12 12.68 -4.01 -38.60
CA GLN A 12 12.12 -3.69 -37.28
C GLN A 12 12.23 -4.89 -36.34
N THR A 13 12.25 -4.61 -35.03
CA THR A 13 12.07 -5.62 -33.98
C THR A 13 10.74 -5.39 -33.28
N ILE A 14 9.85 -6.37 -33.34
CA ILE A 14 8.49 -6.30 -32.79
C ILE A 14 8.47 -7.11 -31.49
N ILE A 15 8.15 -6.47 -30.37
CA ILE A 15 8.19 -7.08 -29.04
C ILE A 15 6.79 -6.95 -28.42
N PRO A 16 6.11 -8.07 -28.13
CA PRO A 16 4.88 -8.04 -27.34
C PRO A 16 5.17 -7.54 -25.93
N LEU A 17 4.47 -6.48 -25.52
CA LEU A 17 4.55 -5.88 -24.19
C LEU A 17 3.16 -5.87 -23.55
N ARG A 18 3.11 -6.10 -22.25
CA ARG A 18 1.94 -5.88 -21.40
C ARG A 18 2.28 -4.76 -20.42
N PHE A 19 1.34 -3.83 -20.24
CA PHE A 19 1.47 -2.73 -19.31
C PHE A 19 0.39 -2.85 -18.26
N ASP A 20 0.78 -2.75 -16.99
CA ASP A 20 -0.15 -2.37 -15.94
C ASP A 20 -0.46 -0.87 -15.98
N ARG A 21 -1.44 -0.45 -15.18
CA ARG A 21 -1.83 0.96 -15.10
C ARG A 21 -0.63 1.84 -14.70
N ASP A 22 -0.40 2.91 -15.46
CA ASP A 22 0.65 3.90 -15.21
C ASP A 22 2.08 3.30 -15.18
N GLU A 23 2.27 2.09 -15.72
CA GLU A 23 3.56 1.40 -15.79
C GLU A 23 4.44 1.95 -16.92
N GLY A 24 5.76 2.00 -16.70
CA GLY A 24 6.75 2.41 -17.70
C GLY A 24 7.89 1.40 -17.84
N TYR A 25 8.33 1.16 -19.07
CA TYR A 25 9.45 0.28 -19.40
C TYR A 25 10.58 1.02 -20.09
N PHE A 26 11.81 0.58 -19.84
CA PHE A 26 12.96 0.84 -20.71
C PHE A 26 13.29 -0.42 -21.50
N ILE A 27 13.24 -0.34 -22.84
CA ILE A 27 13.63 -1.44 -23.72
C ILE A 27 15.07 -1.23 -24.17
N VAL A 28 15.97 -2.13 -23.75
CA VAL A 28 17.42 -1.98 -23.92
C VAL A 28 17.97 -3.04 -24.87
N PHE A 29 18.50 -2.61 -26.01
CA PHE A 29 19.17 -3.46 -27.00
C PHE A 29 20.69 -3.42 -26.76
N ARG A 30 21.25 -4.46 -26.14
CA ARG A 30 22.68 -4.50 -25.76
C ARG A 30 23.42 -5.78 -26.15
N THR A 31 22.69 -6.80 -26.62
CA THR A 31 23.25 -8.13 -26.88
C THR A 31 22.96 -8.50 -28.33
N GLU A 32 24.03 -8.73 -29.08
CA GLU A 32 23.95 -9.17 -30.47
C GLU A 32 23.71 -10.68 -30.57
N GLY A 33 23.22 -11.14 -31.73
CA GLY A 33 23.10 -12.58 -32.02
C GLY A 33 21.99 -13.31 -31.27
N LEU A 34 21.16 -12.63 -30.47
CA LEU A 34 19.98 -13.25 -29.87
C LEU A 34 19.00 -13.66 -30.97
N SER A 35 18.42 -14.85 -30.80
CA SER A 35 17.29 -15.35 -31.58
C SER A 35 16.05 -15.38 -30.69
N PRO A 36 14.86 -15.12 -31.25
CA PRO A 36 13.63 -15.25 -30.48
C PRO A 36 13.39 -16.71 -30.10
N THR A 37 12.67 -16.93 -29.00
CA THR A 37 12.31 -18.28 -28.53
C THR A 37 10.79 -18.39 -28.41
N SER A 38 10.29 -19.61 -28.19
CA SER A 38 8.87 -19.86 -27.93
C SER A 38 8.41 -19.48 -26.50
N LYS A 39 9.33 -19.04 -25.62
CA LYS A 39 8.96 -18.56 -24.28
C LYS A 39 8.28 -17.21 -24.36
N THR A 40 7.21 -17.03 -23.61
CA THR A 40 6.46 -15.77 -23.55
C THR A 40 7.20 -14.72 -22.72
N ASN A 41 7.00 -13.44 -23.05
CA ASN A 41 7.57 -12.33 -22.30
C ASN A 41 6.85 -12.08 -20.96
N PHE A 42 5.58 -12.48 -20.87
CA PHE A 42 4.68 -12.25 -19.74
C PHE A 42 3.94 -13.56 -19.46
N PRO A 43 4.47 -14.42 -18.59
CA PRO A 43 3.82 -15.66 -18.25
C PRO A 43 2.46 -15.41 -17.57
N GLU A 44 1.61 -16.44 -17.57
CA GLU A 44 0.31 -16.33 -16.94
C GLU A 44 0.43 -16.37 -15.42
N ILE A 45 -0.43 -15.59 -14.77
CA ILE A 45 -0.42 -15.44 -13.33
C ILE A 45 -1.76 -15.91 -12.81
N GLU A 46 -1.72 -16.95 -11.98
CA GLU A 46 -2.90 -17.59 -11.44
C GLU A 46 -3.01 -17.32 -9.94
N GLN A 47 -4.24 -17.24 -9.45
CA GLN A 47 -4.50 -17.08 -8.03
C GLN A 47 -4.37 -18.44 -7.33
N LEU A 48 -3.42 -18.55 -6.40
CA LEU A 48 -3.27 -19.72 -5.55
C LEU A 48 -4.13 -19.63 -4.29
N ALA A 49 -4.19 -18.45 -3.65
CA ALA A 49 -4.91 -18.27 -2.40
C ALA A 49 -5.39 -16.82 -2.22
N VAL A 50 -6.40 -16.64 -1.37
CA VAL A 50 -6.80 -15.35 -0.81
C VAL A 50 -6.51 -15.39 0.69
N LEU A 51 -5.97 -14.30 1.25
CA LEU A 51 -5.71 -14.16 2.67
C LEU A 51 -6.89 -13.43 3.33
N ASP A 52 -7.89 -14.19 3.77
CA ASP A 52 -9.20 -13.71 4.23
C ASP A 52 -9.42 -13.82 5.75
N ALA A 53 -8.48 -14.38 6.49
CA ALA A 53 -8.53 -14.40 7.95
C ALA A 53 -8.50 -12.96 8.53
N PRO A 54 -8.86 -12.78 9.82
CA PRO A 54 -8.78 -11.47 10.46
C PRO A 54 -7.35 -10.92 10.52
N TRP A 55 -7.26 -9.60 10.51
CA TRP A 55 -6.00 -8.86 10.57
C TRP A 55 -5.89 -8.12 11.89
N THR A 56 -4.76 -8.24 12.58
CA THR A 56 -4.43 -7.33 13.68
C THR A 56 -3.82 -6.08 13.07
N VAL A 57 -4.45 -4.92 13.30
CA VAL A 57 -4.03 -3.63 12.75
C VAL A 57 -3.62 -2.71 13.89
N SER A 58 -2.42 -2.17 13.83
CA SER A 58 -1.91 -1.21 14.81
C SER A 58 -1.77 0.17 14.19
N PHE A 59 -2.31 1.17 14.87
CA PHE A 59 -2.18 2.59 14.52
C PHE A 59 -1.36 3.31 15.59
N ASP A 60 -0.67 4.39 15.23
CA ASP A 60 0.08 5.20 16.20
C ASP A 60 -0.86 6.04 17.09
N PRO A 61 -0.91 5.79 18.42
CA PRO A 61 -1.77 6.57 19.33
C PRO A 61 -1.40 8.05 19.40
N LYS A 62 -0.14 8.40 19.10
CA LYS A 62 0.29 9.81 19.05
C LYS A 62 -0.42 10.59 17.94
N TRP A 63 -0.94 9.89 16.94
CA TRP A 63 -1.71 10.45 15.82
C TRP A 63 -3.22 10.12 15.91
N GLY A 64 -3.68 9.72 17.10
CA GLY A 64 -5.10 9.50 17.40
C GLY A 64 -5.67 8.16 16.98
N GLY A 65 -4.84 7.22 16.53
CA GLY A 65 -5.28 5.87 16.20
C GLY A 65 -5.41 4.95 17.43
N PRO A 66 -6.25 3.90 17.37
CA PRO A 66 -6.30 2.89 18.41
C PRO A 66 -5.05 2.02 18.30
N ALA A 67 -4.27 1.92 19.38
CA ALA A 67 -2.98 1.23 19.42
C ALA A 67 -3.01 -0.16 18.73
N SER A 68 -4.10 -0.91 18.89
CA SER A 68 -4.35 -2.17 18.20
C SER A 68 -5.85 -2.44 18.08
N VAL A 69 -6.29 -2.92 16.92
CA VAL A 69 -7.68 -3.33 16.63
C VAL A 69 -7.66 -4.56 15.71
N VAL A 70 -8.70 -5.38 15.75
CA VAL A 70 -8.86 -6.51 14.82
C VAL A 70 -9.82 -6.10 13.70
N PHE A 71 -9.37 -6.26 12.46
CA PHE A 71 -10.19 -6.12 11.26
C PHE A 71 -10.62 -7.52 10.80
N GLU A 72 -11.89 -7.85 10.98
CA GLU A 72 -12.47 -9.10 10.47
C GLU A 72 -12.42 -9.18 8.94
N ARG A 73 -12.46 -8.02 8.28
CA ARG A 73 -12.27 -7.87 6.84
C ARG A 73 -11.49 -6.59 6.57
N LEU A 74 -10.68 -6.62 5.52
CA LEU A 74 -10.02 -5.43 4.99
C LEU A 74 -11.07 -4.41 4.52
N MET A 75 -10.80 -3.12 4.74
CA MET A 75 -11.75 -2.04 4.45
C MET A 75 -11.03 -0.70 4.25
N ASP A 76 -11.72 0.26 3.63
CA ASP A 76 -11.33 1.66 3.67
C ASP A 76 -11.55 2.22 5.08
N TRP A 77 -10.51 2.81 5.66
CA TRP A 77 -10.55 3.42 6.98
C TRP A 77 -11.63 4.48 7.10
N THR A 78 -11.94 5.21 6.02
CA THR A 78 -12.93 6.31 6.05
C THR A 78 -14.36 5.86 6.38
N HIS A 79 -14.62 4.56 6.29
CA HIS A 79 -15.90 3.93 6.65
C HIS A 79 -15.91 3.31 8.05
N HIS A 80 -14.79 3.36 8.79
CA HIS A 80 -14.72 2.83 10.14
C HIS A 80 -15.52 3.71 11.12
N SER A 81 -16.13 3.09 12.15
CA SER A 81 -16.94 3.79 13.14
C SER A 81 -16.12 4.57 14.16
N ASP A 82 -14.94 4.06 14.54
CA ASP A 82 -13.95 4.76 15.37
C ASP A 82 -13.39 6.00 14.63
N PRO A 83 -13.61 7.23 15.14
CA PRO A 83 -13.07 8.46 14.56
C PRO A 83 -11.53 8.48 14.45
N GLY A 84 -10.84 7.81 15.36
CA GLY A 84 -9.38 7.67 15.37
C GLY A 84 -8.84 6.89 14.18
N ILE A 85 -9.64 5.99 13.61
CA ILE A 85 -9.35 5.28 12.36
C ILE A 85 -9.92 6.05 11.16
N LYS A 86 -11.18 6.49 11.25
CA LYS A 86 -11.89 7.20 10.17
C LYS A 86 -11.12 8.38 9.61
N TYR A 87 -10.55 9.18 10.50
CA TYR A 87 -9.79 10.38 10.18
C TYR A 87 -8.27 10.16 10.32
N TYR A 88 -7.81 8.91 10.31
CA TYR A 88 -6.39 8.63 10.49
C TYR A 88 -5.57 9.11 9.29
N SER A 89 -4.47 9.79 9.57
CA SER A 89 -3.38 10.00 8.61
C SER A 89 -2.07 9.60 9.24
N GLY A 90 -1.33 8.72 8.56
CA GLY A 90 -0.07 8.19 9.08
C GLY A 90 0.14 6.74 8.66
N LYS A 91 0.83 5.99 9.53
CA LYS A 91 1.19 4.59 9.30
C LYS A 91 0.30 3.65 10.11
N ALA A 92 -0.29 2.67 9.43
CA ALA A 92 -0.92 1.52 10.06
C ALA A 92 -0.15 0.24 9.72
N VAL A 93 -0.05 -0.69 10.67
CA VAL A 93 0.66 -1.96 10.48
C VAL A 93 -0.32 -3.11 10.59
N TYR A 94 -0.51 -3.82 9.48
CA TYR A 94 -1.36 -5.00 9.38
C TYR A 94 -0.52 -6.24 9.63
N LYS A 95 -1.04 -7.16 10.45
CA LYS A 95 -0.39 -8.43 10.77
C LYS A 95 -1.36 -9.59 10.64
N GLN A 96 -0.86 -10.65 10.03
CA GLN A 96 -1.53 -11.93 9.95
C GLN A 96 -0.51 -13.06 9.84
N THR A 97 -0.93 -14.29 10.17
CA THR A 97 -0.18 -15.51 9.88
C THR A 97 -0.96 -16.38 8.90
N PHE A 98 -0.28 -17.01 7.94
CA PHE A 98 -0.90 -17.91 6.98
C PHE A 98 -0.05 -19.14 6.67
N ASP A 99 -0.69 -20.22 6.24
CA ASP A 99 -0.06 -21.41 5.66
C ASP A 99 -0.16 -21.34 4.15
N LEU A 100 0.91 -21.73 3.44
CA LEU A 100 0.93 -21.72 1.98
C LEU A 100 0.24 -22.99 1.46
N PRO A 101 -0.78 -22.90 0.58
CA PRO A 101 -1.32 -24.07 -0.09
C PRO A 101 -0.23 -24.79 -0.89
N LYS A 102 -0.37 -26.11 -1.04
CA LYS A 102 0.59 -26.88 -1.84
C LYS A 102 0.65 -26.30 -3.27
N SER A 103 1.87 -26.02 -3.72
CA SER A 103 2.15 -25.54 -5.07
C SER A 103 3.53 -26.02 -5.49
N ASP A 104 3.66 -26.41 -6.75
CA ASP A 104 4.95 -26.74 -7.39
C ASP A 104 5.57 -25.52 -8.10
N ALA A 105 4.89 -24.36 -8.05
CA ALA A 105 5.35 -23.13 -8.66
C ALA A 105 6.61 -22.61 -7.98
N LYS A 106 7.56 -22.15 -8.80
CA LYS A 106 8.83 -21.58 -8.32
C LYS A 106 8.74 -20.08 -8.07
N SER A 107 7.85 -19.41 -8.80
CA SER A 107 7.62 -17.98 -8.71
C SER A 107 6.30 -17.72 -7.98
N LEU A 108 6.38 -17.15 -6.78
CA LEU A 108 5.25 -16.81 -5.94
C LEU A 108 5.24 -15.31 -5.68
N TYR A 109 4.06 -14.70 -5.75
CA TYR A 109 3.87 -13.29 -5.51
C TYR A 109 2.79 -13.05 -4.45
N LEU A 110 2.99 -12.03 -3.62
CA LEU A 110 1.94 -11.44 -2.80
C LEU A 110 1.36 -10.24 -3.54
N ASP A 111 0.09 -10.30 -3.88
CA ASP A 111 -0.66 -9.21 -4.48
C ASP A 111 -1.54 -8.56 -3.41
N LEU A 112 -1.39 -7.25 -3.21
CA LEU A 112 -2.10 -6.53 -2.16
C LEU A 112 -3.50 -6.07 -2.60
N GLY A 113 -3.88 -6.28 -3.87
CA GLY A 113 -5.11 -5.77 -4.43
C GLY A 113 -5.13 -4.25 -4.43
N ARG A 114 -6.06 -3.65 -3.69
CA ARG A 114 -6.20 -2.21 -3.59
C ARG A 114 -5.54 -1.68 -2.32
N VAL A 115 -4.67 -0.68 -2.48
CA VAL A 115 -3.94 0.01 -1.41
C VAL A 115 -4.06 1.52 -1.61
N SER A 116 -4.28 2.25 -0.52
CA SER A 116 -4.27 3.72 -0.50
C SER A 116 -3.39 4.20 0.66
N ASN A 117 -2.14 4.63 0.46
CA ASN A 117 -1.50 5.00 -0.83
C ASN A 117 -0.18 4.26 -1.11
N MET A 118 0.53 3.75 -0.11
CA MET A 118 1.73 2.94 -0.33
C MET A 118 1.82 1.85 0.75
N ALA A 119 2.47 0.74 0.42
CA ALA A 119 2.67 -0.35 1.35
C ALA A 119 4.11 -0.87 1.35
N ARG A 120 4.70 -1.06 2.54
CA ARG A 120 5.92 -1.85 2.73
C ARG A 120 5.54 -3.25 3.18
N VAL A 121 6.12 -4.26 2.56
CA VAL A 121 5.81 -5.67 2.89
C VAL A 121 7.01 -6.31 3.57
N LYS A 122 6.76 -6.99 4.68
CA LYS A 122 7.71 -7.89 5.33
C LYS A 122 7.09 -9.26 5.47
N LEU A 123 7.84 -10.30 5.10
CA LEU A 123 7.44 -11.69 5.27
C LEU A 123 8.49 -12.44 6.07
N ASN A 124 8.08 -13.08 7.16
CA ASN A 124 8.96 -13.84 8.04
C ASN A 124 10.16 -13.01 8.56
N GLY A 125 9.97 -11.70 8.72
CA GLY A 125 11.00 -10.75 9.14
C GLY A 125 11.89 -10.20 8.01
N LYS A 126 11.79 -10.71 6.78
CA LYS A 126 12.51 -10.19 5.61
C LYS A 126 11.72 -9.05 5.00
N ASP A 127 12.35 -7.89 4.83
CA ASP A 127 11.79 -6.75 4.08
C ASP A 127 11.82 -7.07 2.58
N LEU A 128 10.66 -7.01 1.94
CA LEU A 128 10.46 -7.29 0.51
C LEU A 128 10.28 -6.01 -0.31
N GLY A 129 10.43 -4.85 0.32
CA GLY A 129 10.38 -3.55 -0.33
C GLY A 129 9.03 -2.85 -0.20
N VAL A 130 8.91 -1.77 -0.97
CA VAL A 130 7.76 -0.86 -0.95
C VAL A 130 7.08 -0.90 -2.32
N VAL A 131 5.78 -1.15 -2.31
CA VAL A 131 4.89 -0.97 -3.46
C VAL A 131 4.16 0.36 -3.32
N TRP A 132 4.22 1.17 -4.37
CA TRP A 132 3.69 2.53 -4.40
C TRP A 132 2.91 2.85 -5.68
N THR A 133 2.87 1.91 -6.63
CA THR A 133 2.12 2.00 -7.88
C THR A 133 1.76 0.59 -8.35
N PHE A 134 0.96 0.50 -9.42
CA PHE A 134 0.58 -0.76 -10.02
C PHE A 134 1.78 -1.45 -10.71
N PRO A 135 1.79 -2.79 -10.73
CA PRO A 135 0.94 -3.68 -9.92
C PRO A 135 1.36 -3.66 -8.44
N TRP A 136 0.38 -3.74 -7.52
CA TRP A 136 0.61 -3.74 -6.06
C TRP A 136 1.14 -5.08 -5.56
N ARG A 137 2.29 -5.51 -6.10
CA ARG A 137 2.78 -6.88 -5.97
C ARG A 137 4.24 -6.93 -5.55
N VAL A 138 4.57 -7.91 -4.70
CA VAL A 138 5.95 -8.24 -4.33
C VAL A 138 6.24 -9.72 -4.54
N ASP A 139 7.47 -10.04 -4.93
CA ASP A 139 7.96 -11.41 -5.01
C ASP A 139 8.19 -11.95 -3.58
N VAL A 140 7.62 -13.13 -3.30
CA VAL A 140 7.74 -13.81 -2.00
C VAL A 140 8.44 -15.17 -2.09
N SER A 141 8.91 -15.55 -3.28
CA SER A 141 9.42 -16.90 -3.60
C SER A 141 10.48 -17.38 -2.63
N ASP A 142 11.44 -16.51 -2.29
CA ASP A 142 12.56 -16.84 -1.40
C ASP A 142 12.25 -16.66 0.10
N ALA A 143 11.08 -16.13 0.45
CA ALA A 143 10.75 -15.72 1.81
C ALA A 143 9.63 -16.57 2.44
N VAL A 144 8.77 -17.15 1.60
CA VAL A 144 7.61 -17.93 2.02
C VAL A 144 8.02 -19.33 2.48
N LYS A 145 7.28 -19.87 3.45
CA LYS A 145 7.41 -21.20 4.03
C LYS A 145 6.12 -21.97 3.78
N ALA A 146 6.16 -23.30 3.94
CA ALA A 146 4.94 -24.11 3.86
C ALA A 146 3.90 -23.73 4.93
N LYS A 147 4.35 -23.36 6.15
CA LYS A 147 3.47 -23.05 7.27
C LYS A 147 3.98 -21.89 8.12
N GLY A 148 3.06 -21.25 8.84
CA GLY A 148 3.37 -20.27 9.88
C GLY A 148 4.04 -19.00 9.34
N ASN A 149 3.69 -18.58 8.13
CA ASN A 149 4.24 -17.37 7.53
C ASN A 149 3.73 -16.14 8.25
N LYS A 150 4.63 -15.34 8.84
CA LYS A 150 4.29 -14.10 9.51
C LYS A 150 4.36 -12.94 8.53
N LEU A 151 3.20 -12.40 8.15
CA LEU A 151 3.08 -11.29 7.22
C LEU A 151 2.87 -9.99 8.00
N GLU A 152 3.66 -8.97 7.66
CA GLU A 152 3.49 -7.60 8.12
C GLU A 152 3.40 -6.68 6.89
N ILE A 153 2.35 -5.87 6.83
CA ILE A 153 2.15 -4.87 5.78
C ILE A 153 2.01 -3.50 6.46
N GLU A 154 3.00 -2.63 6.26
CA GLU A 154 2.93 -1.25 6.72
C GLU A 154 2.29 -0.38 5.62
N VAL A 155 1.11 0.18 5.89
CA VAL A 155 0.41 1.08 4.95
C VAL A 155 0.52 2.51 5.43
N VAL A 156 0.82 3.41 4.49
CA VAL A 156 0.83 4.86 4.74
C VAL A 156 -0.12 5.58 3.77
N ASN A 157 -0.87 6.55 4.28
CA ASN A 157 -1.76 7.40 3.51
C ASN A 157 -1.30 8.88 3.55
N LEU A 158 -2.19 9.77 3.12
CA LEU A 158 -1.96 11.21 3.03
C LEU A 158 -2.57 11.95 4.24
N TRP A 159 -2.10 13.17 4.51
CA TRP A 159 -2.59 14.07 5.56
C TRP A 159 -4.05 14.58 5.49
N PRO A 160 -4.74 14.64 4.33
CA PRO A 160 -6.08 15.23 4.24
C PRO A 160 -7.09 14.70 5.26
N ASN A 161 -7.14 13.39 5.52
CA ASN A 161 -8.13 12.82 6.44
C ASN A 161 -7.97 13.33 7.87
N ARG A 162 -6.73 13.44 8.37
CA ARG A 162 -6.47 14.00 9.69
C ARG A 162 -6.75 15.49 9.76
N LEU A 163 -6.41 16.24 8.71
CA LEU A 163 -6.77 17.66 8.60
C LEU A 163 -8.29 17.85 8.66
N ILE A 164 -9.05 17.07 7.88
CA ILE A 164 -10.52 17.09 7.88
C ILE A 164 -11.10 16.67 9.23
N GLY A 165 -10.52 15.65 9.87
CA GLY A 165 -10.94 15.21 11.20
C GLY A 165 -10.70 16.26 12.28
N ASP A 166 -9.63 17.04 12.17
CA ASP A 166 -9.35 18.12 13.12
C ASP A 166 -10.31 19.30 12.94
N GLU A 167 -10.87 19.53 11.75
CA GLU A 167 -11.94 20.52 11.52
C GLU A 167 -13.27 20.16 12.22
N GLN A 168 -13.40 18.96 12.81
CA GLN A 168 -14.52 18.60 13.69
C GLN A 168 -14.38 19.16 15.12
N LEU A 169 -13.19 19.66 15.47
CA LEU A 169 -12.86 20.17 16.80
C LEU A 169 -12.85 21.70 16.81
N LEU A 170 -12.79 22.29 18.00
CA LEU A 170 -12.69 23.75 18.15
C LEU A 170 -11.43 24.27 17.45
N ASP A 171 -11.61 25.25 16.58
CA ASP A 171 -10.49 25.90 15.92
C ASP A 171 -9.68 26.74 16.91
N ASP A 172 -8.38 26.48 16.97
CA ASP A 172 -7.38 27.15 17.80
C ASP A 172 -6.20 27.66 16.97
N GLY A 173 -6.46 27.90 15.68
CA GLY A 173 -5.50 28.38 14.70
C GLY A 173 -5.28 29.89 14.72
N ILE A 174 -4.83 30.43 13.58
CA ILE A 174 -4.52 31.86 13.43
C ILE A 174 -5.81 32.68 13.46
N VAL A 175 -5.88 33.67 14.35
CA VAL A 175 -7.01 34.60 14.48
C VAL A 175 -6.51 36.02 14.24
N ASN A 176 -7.15 36.75 13.31
CA ASN A 176 -6.77 38.14 12.95
C ASN A 176 -5.27 38.31 12.63
N GLY A 177 -4.67 37.31 11.97
CA GLY A 177 -3.25 37.30 11.60
C GLY A 177 -2.28 37.03 12.76
N GLN A 178 -2.78 36.72 13.96
CA GLN A 178 -1.95 36.39 15.11
C GLN A 178 -1.80 34.87 15.27
N TRP A 179 -0.58 34.43 15.54
CA TRP A 179 -0.29 33.03 15.83
C TRP A 179 -0.89 32.60 17.17
N PRO A 180 -1.26 31.31 17.33
CA PRO A 180 -1.77 30.82 18.60
C PRO A 180 -0.72 30.91 19.72
N GLU A 181 -1.15 31.34 20.90
CA GLU A 181 -0.30 31.44 22.10
C GLU A 181 0.36 30.10 22.46
N TRP A 182 -0.39 28.99 22.31
CA TRP A 182 0.15 27.66 22.59
C TRP A 182 1.36 27.32 21.72
N LEU A 183 1.41 27.83 20.50
CA LEU A 183 2.52 27.62 19.58
C LEU A 183 3.68 28.54 19.91
N THR A 184 3.42 29.84 20.11
CA THR A 184 4.48 30.84 20.35
C THR A 184 5.16 30.67 21.70
N GLU A 185 4.44 30.17 22.70
CA GLU A 185 4.95 29.98 24.07
C GLU A 185 5.26 28.51 24.40
N GLY A 186 5.04 27.59 23.46
CA GLY A 186 5.29 26.15 23.66
C GLY A 186 4.38 25.51 24.72
N LYS A 187 3.18 26.04 24.92
CA LYS A 187 2.20 25.49 25.87
C LYS A 187 1.49 24.26 25.27
N PRO A 188 0.96 23.35 26.12
CA PRO A 188 0.13 22.25 25.64
C PRO A 188 -1.06 22.74 24.82
N ARG A 189 -1.35 22.08 23.70
CA ARG A 189 -2.47 22.40 22.83
C ARG A 189 -3.76 21.75 23.31
N ALA A 190 -4.72 22.55 23.75
CA ALA A 190 -5.93 22.08 24.43
C ALA A 190 -7.10 21.69 23.49
N SER A 191 -7.06 22.05 22.20
CA SER A 191 -8.15 21.77 21.25
C SER A 191 -8.35 20.29 20.93
N GLY A 192 -7.37 19.44 21.26
CA GLY A 192 -7.34 18.03 20.87
C GLY A 192 -6.99 17.82 19.39
N ARG A 193 -6.73 18.87 18.61
CA ARG A 193 -6.30 18.77 17.22
C ARG A 193 -4.86 18.24 17.15
N TYR A 194 -4.61 17.32 16.21
CA TYR A 194 -3.30 16.72 15.98
C TYR A 194 -2.42 17.56 15.05
N THR A 195 -3.06 18.27 14.10
CA THR A 195 -2.42 18.96 13.00
C THR A 195 -2.60 20.46 13.10
N PHE A 196 -1.63 21.20 12.59
CA PHE A 196 -1.67 22.65 12.53
C PHE A 196 -1.09 23.08 11.18
N THR A 197 -1.86 23.85 10.42
CA THR A 197 -1.46 24.40 9.12
C THR A 197 -1.72 25.90 9.10
N THR A 198 -0.90 26.64 8.37
CA THR A 198 -1.03 28.11 8.23
C THR A 198 -2.22 28.52 7.37
N TYR A 199 -2.73 27.59 6.56
CA TYR A 199 -3.89 27.78 5.71
C TYR A 199 -4.88 26.62 5.88
N LYS A 200 -6.18 26.93 5.80
CA LYS A 200 -7.26 25.93 5.85
C LYS A 200 -7.49 25.35 4.46
N HIS A 201 -6.82 24.23 4.18
CA HIS A 201 -6.97 23.51 2.92
C HIS A 201 -8.28 22.71 2.82
N PHE A 202 -8.86 22.35 3.98
CA PHE A 202 -10.05 21.52 4.10
C PHE A 202 -11.00 22.12 5.14
N ASN A 203 -12.27 21.72 5.09
CA ASN A 203 -13.28 22.02 6.10
C ASN A 203 -13.91 20.72 6.62
N LYS A 204 -14.76 20.82 7.65
CA LYS A 204 -15.40 19.66 8.31
C LYS A 204 -16.27 18.78 7.38
N ASP A 205 -16.72 19.33 6.25
CA ASP A 205 -17.61 18.66 5.30
C ASP A 205 -16.86 18.19 4.03
N SER A 206 -15.54 18.38 3.98
CA SER A 206 -14.72 17.95 2.85
C SER A 206 -14.71 16.43 2.73
N PRO A 207 -14.72 15.87 1.51
CA PRO A 207 -14.72 14.43 1.32
C PRO A 207 -13.40 13.82 1.82
N LEU A 208 -13.51 12.69 2.53
CA LEU A 208 -12.34 11.92 2.93
C LEU A 208 -11.71 11.22 1.72
N LEU A 209 -10.39 11.07 1.75
CA LEU A 209 -9.65 10.29 0.78
C LEU A 209 -9.57 8.83 1.23
N GLU A 210 -9.85 7.91 0.32
CA GLU A 210 -9.71 6.48 0.58
C GLU A 210 -8.33 6.18 1.20
N SER A 211 -8.31 5.31 2.22
CA SER A 211 -7.10 5.02 2.97
C SER A 211 -7.07 3.60 3.49
N GLY A 212 -5.87 3.02 3.48
CA GLY A 212 -5.60 1.71 4.06
C GLY A 212 -5.37 0.60 3.05
N LEU A 213 -5.52 -0.64 3.54
CA LEU A 213 -5.44 -1.86 2.75
C LEU A 213 -6.86 -2.38 2.59
N MET A 214 -7.41 -2.31 1.38
CA MET A 214 -8.76 -2.82 1.09
C MET A 214 -8.71 -4.21 0.47
N GLY A 215 -7.57 -4.61 -0.08
CA GLY A 215 -7.39 -5.94 -0.63
C GLY A 215 -8.22 -6.17 -1.90
N PRO A 216 -8.63 -7.43 -2.15
CA PRO A 216 -8.22 -8.63 -1.41
C PRO A 216 -6.71 -8.86 -1.53
N VAL A 217 -6.09 -9.35 -0.46
CA VAL A 217 -4.69 -9.79 -0.48
C VAL A 217 -4.63 -11.23 -0.95
N LYS A 218 -3.75 -11.53 -1.92
CA LYS A 218 -3.69 -12.83 -2.60
C LYS A 218 -2.27 -13.36 -2.69
N ILE A 219 -2.17 -14.67 -2.72
CA ILE A 219 -0.96 -15.37 -3.21
C ILE A 219 -1.21 -15.75 -4.65
N LEU A 220 -0.28 -15.35 -5.52
CA LEU A 220 -0.30 -15.66 -6.94
C LEU A 220 0.89 -16.54 -7.32
N VAL A 221 0.72 -17.39 -8.32
CA VAL A 221 1.77 -18.19 -8.95
C VAL A 221 1.99 -17.71 -10.37
N GLU A 222 3.24 -17.69 -10.81
CA GLU A 222 3.59 -17.50 -12.23
C GLU A 222 4.03 -18.86 -12.80
N ASN A 223 3.35 -19.28 -13.87
CA ASN A 223 3.52 -20.60 -14.52
C ASN A 223 4.47 -20.54 -15.73
#